data_AF-A0A6P0DS77-F1
#
_entry.id   AF-A0A6P0DS77-F1
#
_cell.length_a   1.000
_cell.length_b   1.000
_cell.length_c   1.000
_cell.angle_alpha   90.00
_cell.angle_beta   90.00
_cell.angle_gamma   90.00
#
_symmetry.space_group_name_H-M   'P 1'
#
loop_
_entity.id
_entity.type
_entity.pdbx_description
1 polymer ?
#
loop_
_entity_poly.entity_id
_entity_poly.type
_entity_poly.pdbx_seq_one_letter_code
_entity_poly.pdbx_strand_id
1 'polypeptide(L)'
;CQALRNQGHSAVRPDIVEKLLRSMGRDGRDQDGGKGNLRLRKASRNTLMVTLQRSWQALEQTASLRQQGAELLLGHFLGRLPKGSRGKDIQVETTMGDLLSALTGDALLRGSGIQDMTKLMERALLWLHEQEVVTLGKGLTIFRQAMTVHLNPSGGQFNVKDFTPLEEHYSEQTIQTHVMATYAEKGLAAMDQALRLSEDYFVLERDAFLRRWMPGKGGEIRRQTTGSSWKAIVEALKNPVQQEIVADDREQTSVLVLAGPGSGKTRVLVHRIAYLIRVRREDPRGILVLTYNRHAAAEIRIRLRHLIGDDATAVTIS
;
A
#
# COMPACT_ATOMS: atom_id res chain seq x y z
N CYS A 1 0.77 38.86 -21.03
CA CYS A 1 0.33 39.38 -19.72
C CYS A 1 -0.19 40.82 -19.78
N GLN A 2 0.58 41.82 -20.26
CA GLN A 2 0.09 43.21 -20.29
C GLN A 2 -1.21 43.38 -21.11
N ALA A 3 -1.29 42.74 -22.29
CA ALA A 3 -2.52 42.75 -23.09
C ALA A 3 -3.74 42.20 -22.33
N LEU A 4 -3.57 41.12 -21.55
CA LEU A 4 -4.64 40.54 -20.72
C LEU A 4 -5.06 41.48 -19.57
N ARG A 5 -4.10 42.19 -18.97
CA ARG A 5 -4.39 43.20 -17.95
C ARG A 5 -5.18 44.36 -18.53
N ASN A 6 -4.82 44.81 -19.73
CA ASN A 6 -5.56 45.85 -20.45
C ASN A 6 -6.99 45.41 -20.81
N GLN A 7 -7.24 44.10 -20.94
CA GLN A 7 -8.57 43.51 -21.17
C GLN A 7 -9.37 43.27 -19.88
N GLY A 8 -8.90 43.78 -18.73
CA GLY A 8 -9.63 43.69 -17.44
C GLY A 8 -9.16 42.56 -16.52
N HIS A 9 -8.20 41.73 -16.92
CA HIS A 9 -7.66 40.66 -16.08
C HIS A 9 -6.47 41.16 -15.22
N SER A 10 -6.76 42.02 -14.24
CA SER A 10 -5.76 42.71 -13.41
C SER A 10 -4.86 41.75 -12.60
N ALA A 11 -5.38 40.60 -12.17
CA ALA A 11 -4.65 39.59 -11.40
C ALA A 11 -3.70 38.71 -12.21
N VAL A 12 -3.61 38.89 -13.54
CA VAL A 12 -2.78 38.03 -14.40
C VAL A 12 -1.31 38.17 -14.06
N ARG A 13 -0.66 37.04 -13.77
CA ARG A 13 0.78 36.92 -13.56
C ARG A 13 1.41 35.96 -14.60
N PRO A 14 2.66 36.19 -15.02
CA PRO A 14 3.34 35.34 -16.01
C PRO A 14 3.42 33.86 -15.63
N ASP A 15 3.65 33.56 -14.35
CA ASP A 15 3.72 32.20 -13.82
C ASP A 15 2.39 31.46 -13.94
N ILE A 16 1.26 32.12 -13.67
CA ILE A 16 -0.08 31.54 -13.83
C ILE A 16 -0.36 31.22 -15.31
N VAL A 17 -0.04 32.15 -16.21
CA VAL A 17 -0.23 31.95 -17.65
C VAL A 17 0.64 30.81 -18.17
N GLU A 18 1.90 30.76 -17.76
CA GLU A 18 2.81 29.67 -18.13
C GLU A 18 2.30 28.32 -17.61
N LYS A 19 1.84 28.27 -16.35
CA LYS A 19 1.28 27.07 -15.72
C LYS A 19 0.04 26.56 -16.46
N LEU A 20 -0.89 27.45 -16.81
CA LEU A 20 -2.08 27.12 -17.61
C LEU A 20 -1.71 26.62 -19.01
N LEU A 21 -0.80 27.29 -19.71
CA LEU A 21 -0.34 26.87 -21.03
C LEU A 21 0.34 25.49 -20.98
N ARG A 22 1.19 25.24 -19.98
CA ARG A 22 1.89 23.95 -19.81
C ARG A 22 0.92 22.82 -19.56
N SER A 23 -0.10 23.08 -18.75
CA SER A 23 -1.16 22.14 -18.46
C SER A 23 -2.02 21.85 -19.70
N MET A 24 -2.42 22.88 -20.46
CA MET A 24 -3.11 22.71 -21.75
C MET A 24 -2.27 21.96 -22.78
N GLY A 25 -0.93 22.06 -22.74
CA GLY A 25 -0.03 21.27 -23.59
C GLY A 25 0.00 19.77 -23.26
N ARG A 26 -0.53 19.36 -22.11
CA ARG A 26 -0.71 17.94 -21.74
C ARG A 26 -2.09 17.39 -22.13
N ASP A 27 -3.07 18.26 -22.39
CA ASP A 27 -4.40 17.86 -22.82
C ASP A 27 -4.32 17.08 -24.15
N GLY A 28 -4.90 15.88 -24.19
CA GLY A 28 -4.94 15.03 -25.39
C GLY A 28 -3.72 14.13 -25.61
N ARG A 29 -2.75 14.06 -24.69
CA ARG A 29 -1.62 13.11 -24.80
C ARG A 29 -2.04 11.63 -24.69
N ASP A 30 -3.17 11.35 -24.04
CA ASP A 30 -3.68 9.99 -23.84
C ASP A 30 -4.67 9.54 -24.94
N GLN A 31 -4.77 10.34 -26.01
CA GLN A 31 -5.54 10.05 -27.24
C GLN A 31 -4.60 9.58 -28.36
N ASP A 32 -5.15 8.90 -29.37
CA ASP A 32 -4.38 8.33 -30.49
C ASP A 32 -3.40 9.35 -31.10
N GLY A 33 -2.12 8.99 -31.08
CA GLY A 33 -1.02 9.81 -31.59
C GLY A 33 -0.17 10.51 -30.52
N GLY A 34 -0.48 10.43 -29.23
CA GLY A 34 0.43 10.78 -28.12
C GLY A 34 0.81 12.27 -28.01
N LYS A 35 0.21 13.13 -28.84
CA LYS A 35 0.52 14.56 -28.95
C LYS A 35 -0.57 15.39 -28.28
N GLY A 36 -0.17 16.23 -27.33
CA GLY A 36 -1.07 17.17 -26.67
C GLY A 36 -1.46 18.35 -27.56
N ASN A 37 -2.44 19.14 -27.13
CA ASN A 37 -3.04 20.25 -27.90
C ASN A 37 -2.05 21.38 -28.24
N LEU A 38 -1.08 21.63 -27.35
CA LEU A 38 -0.07 22.68 -27.49
C LEU A 38 1.33 22.13 -27.31
N ARG A 39 2.28 22.61 -28.12
CA ARG A 39 3.71 22.45 -27.88
C ARG A 39 4.28 23.77 -27.38
N LEU A 40 4.95 23.73 -26.23
CA LEU A 40 5.64 24.88 -25.66
C LEU A 40 7.14 24.71 -25.78
N ARG A 41 7.82 25.73 -26.29
CA ARG A 41 9.29 25.83 -26.29
C ARG A 41 9.71 27.13 -25.62
N LYS A 42 10.59 27.05 -24.62
CA LYS A 42 11.17 28.24 -23.99
C LYS A 42 12.21 28.85 -24.93
N ALA A 43 11.97 30.06 -25.40
CA ALA A 43 12.90 30.80 -26.25
C ALA A 43 13.83 31.70 -25.44
N SER A 44 13.34 32.25 -24.32
CA SER A 44 14.14 33.04 -23.36
C SER A 44 13.52 32.95 -21.96
N ARG A 45 14.09 33.68 -20.97
CA ARG A 45 13.49 33.80 -19.63
C ARG A 45 12.07 34.39 -19.67
N ASN A 46 11.79 35.28 -20.62
CA ASN A 46 10.52 36.03 -20.70
C ASN A 46 9.72 35.70 -21.98
N THR A 47 10.14 34.68 -22.73
CA THR A 47 9.54 34.33 -24.03
C THR A 47 9.30 32.83 -24.14
N LEU A 48 8.03 32.47 -24.33
CA LEU A 48 7.58 31.11 -24.66
C LEU A 48 7.04 31.11 -26.09
N MET A 49 7.55 30.20 -26.91
CA MET A 49 6.93 29.87 -28.19
C MET A 49 5.83 28.86 -27.96
N VAL A 50 4.63 29.19 -28.42
CA VAL A 50 3.44 28.33 -28.36
C VAL A 50 3.14 27.88 -29.79
N THR A 51 3.18 26.58 -30.03
CA THR A 51 2.79 25.99 -31.31
C THR A 51 1.55 25.16 -31.10
N LEU A 52 0.49 25.53 -31.78
CA LEU A 52 -0.75 24.77 -31.82
C LEU A 52 -0.51 23.44 -32.56
N GLN A 53 -0.82 22.31 -31.91
CA GLN A 53 -0.65 20.96 -32.49
C GLN A 53 -1.97 20.39 -33.04
N ARG A 54 -3.11 20.89 -32.55
CA ARG A 54 -4.48 20.51 -32.97
C ARG A 54 -5.30 21.76 -33.22
N SER A 55 -6.44 21.71 -33.92
CA SER A 55 -7.24 22.90 -34.19
C SER A 55 -7.65 23.65 -32.91
N TRP A 56 -7.88 24.97 -33.01
CA TRP A 56 -8.40 25.77 -31.89
C TRP A 56 -9.70 25.20 -31.34
N GLN A 57 -10.59 24.72 -32.22
CA GLN A 57 -11.83 24.06 -31.83
C GLN A 57 -11.60 22.81 -30.97
N ALA A 58 -10.65 21.95 -31.35
CA ALA A 58 -10.32 20.75 -30.57
C ALA A 58 -9.72 21.10 -29.20
N LEU A 59 -8.89 22.15 -29.15
CA LEU A 59 -8.33 22.66 -27.90
C LEU A 59 -9.45 23.17 -26.98
N GLU A 60 -10.35 24.00 -27.50
CA GLU A 60 -11.46 24.57 -26.75
C GLU A 60 -12.41 23.49 -26.22
N GLN A 61 -12.76 22.52 -27.05
CA GLN A 61 -13.55 21.35 -26.63
C GLN A 61 -12.88 20.58 -25.50
N THR A 62 -11.59 20.25 -25.65
CA THR A 62 -10.85 19.50 -24.63
C THR A 62 -10.75 20.29 -23.31
N ALA A 63 -10.50 21.60 -23.41
CA ALA A 63 -10.41 22.47 -22.25
C ALA A 63 -11.75 22.59 -21.52
N SER A 64 -12.85 22.70 -22.27
CA SER A 64 -14.22 22.76 -21.73
C SER A 64 -14.59 21.49 -20.97
N LEU A 65 -14.37 20.31 -21.58
CA LEU A 65 -14.65 19.01 -20.94
C LEU A 65 -13.82 18.81 -19.67
N ARG A 66 -12.53 19.15 -19.72
CA ARG A 66 -11.63 19.07 -18.55
C ARG A 66 -12.10 20.01 -17.43
N GLN A 67 -12.56 21.21 -17.77
CA GLN A 67 -13.07 22.17 -16.78
C GLN A 67 -14.35 21.66 -16.13
N GLN A 68 -15.30 21.13 -16.91
CA GLN A 68 -16.54 20.53 -16.40
C GLN A 68 -16.25 19.34 -15.47
N GLY A 69 -15.37 18.42 -15.89
CA GLY A 69 -14.95 17.31 -15.05
C GLY A 69 -14.28 17.77 -13.75
N ALA A 70 -13.40 18.77 -13.82
CA ALA A 70 -12.74 19.34 -12.65
C ALA A 70 -13.73 20.00 -11.67
N GLU A 71 -14.76 20.68 -12.18
CA GLU A 71 -15.79 21.32 -11.36
C GLU A 71 -16.64 20.29 -10.61
N LEU A 72 -17.06 19.21 -11.28
CA LEU A 72 -17.80 18.11 -10.64
C LEU A 72 -16.97 17.41 -9.57
N LEU A 73 -15.70 17.10 -9.86
CA LEU A 73 -14.81 16.48 -8.89
C LEU A 73 -14.55 17.39 -7.69
N LEU A 74 -14.36 18.70 -7.93
CA LEU A 74 -14.22 19.68 -6.85
C LEU A 74 -15.48 19.76 -5.99
N GLY A 75 -16.67 19.76 -6.62
CA GLY A 75 -17.95 19.70 -5.92
C GLY A 75 -18.08 18.45 -5.06
N HIS A 76 -17.66 17.29 -5.57
CA HIS A 76 -17.63 16.03 -4.80
C HIS A 76 -16.69 16.13 -3.58
N PHE A 77 -15.48 16.66 -3.77
CA PHE A 77 -14.54 16.84 -2.66
C PHE A 77 -15.09 17.76 -1.58
N LEU A 78 -15.65 18.91 -1.98
CA LEU A 78 -16.25 19.87 -1.05
C LEU A 78 -17.47 19.28 -0.33
N GLY A 79 -18.27 18.46 -1.01
CA GLY A 79 -19.43 17.78 -0.42
C GLY A 79 -19.08 16.72 0.62
N ARG A 80 -17.87 16.17 0.58
CA ARG A 80 -17.36 15.21 1.57
C ARG A 80 -16.79 15.86 2.83
N LEU A 81 -16.59 17.18 2.82
CA LEU A 81 -16.06 17.90 3.97
C LEU A 81 -17.15 18.10 5.06
N PRO A 82 -16.81 17.95 6.35
CA PRO A 82 -17.70 18.31 7.45
C PRO A 82 -18.16 19.77 7.35
N LYS A 83 -19.42 20.04 7.72
CA LYS A 83 -19.94 21.41 7.72
C LYS A 83 -19.13 22.28 8.69
N GLY A 84 -18.60 23.39 8.19
CA GLY A 84 -17.81 24.33 8.98
C GLY A 84 -16.29 24.09 8.97
N SER A 85 -15.79 23.11 8.21
CA SER A 85 -14.35 22.92 8.03
C SER A 85 -13.67 24.18 7.49
N ARG A 86 -12.67 24.68 8.23
CA ARG A 86 -11.81 25.81 7.85
C ARG A 86 -10.35 25.40 8.00
N GLY A 87 -9.58 25.56 6.94
CA GLY A 87 -8.18 25.20 6.91
C GLY A 87 -7.61 25.45 5.51
N LYS A 88 -6.28 25.57 5.42
CA LYS A 88 -5.59 25.76 4.14
C LYS A 88 -5.49 24.46 3.35
N ASP A 89 -5.16 23.37 4.05
CA ASP A 89 -4.99 22.03 3.49
C ASP A 89 -5.90 21.07 4.26
N ILE A 90 -7.05 20.74 3.68
CA ILE A 90 -8.06 19.87 4.30
C ILE A 90 -8.02 18.52 3.60
N GLN A 91 -7.81 17.45 4.37
CA GLN A 91 -7.80 16.10 3.84
C GLN A 91 -9.22 15.65 3.48
N VAL A 92 -9.36 15.12 2.26
CA VAL A 92 -10.59 14.51 1.77
C VAL A 92 -10.28 13.08 1.35
N GLU A 93 -11.09 12.14 1.82
CA GLU A 93 -11.00 10.74 1.45
C GLU A 93 -12.18 10.35 0.55
N THR A 94 -11.88 9.62 -0.52
CA THR A 94 -12.88 9.15 -1.49
C THR A 94 -12.31 7.96 -2.27
N THR A 95 -13.20 7.23 -2.94
CA THR A 95 -12.82 6.13 -3.84
C THR A 95 -12.82 6.59 -5.30
N MET A 96 -12.13 5.83 -6.17
CA MET A 96 -12.19 6.05 -7.62
C MET A 96 -13.62 5.85 -8.17
N GLY A 97 -14.36 4.88 -7.62
CA GLY A 97 -15.74 4.61 -8.00
C GLY A 97 -16.68 5.77 -7.71
N ASP A 98 -16.52 6.44 -6.56
CA ASP A 98 -17.31 7.62 -6.20
C ASP A 98 -17.03 8.80 -7.14
N LEU A 99 -15.76 9.00 -7.52
CA LEU A 99 -15.37 10.05 -8.46
C LEU A 99 -15.93 9.80 -9.87
N LEU A 100 -15.87 8.55 -10.34
CA LEU A 100 -16.49 8.15 -11.59
C LEU A 100 -18.01 8.32 -11.54
N SER A 101 -18.66 7.98 -10.42
CA SER A 101 -20.09 8.17 -10.21
C SER A 101 -20.50 9.65 -10.31
N ALA A 102 -19.70 10.55 -9.73
CA ALA A 102 -19.93 12.00 -9.81
C ALA A 102 -19.88 12.52 -11.26
N LEU A 103 -18.95 12.00 -12.08
CA LEU A 103 -18.82 12.39 -13.48
C LEU A 103 -19.89 11.76 -14.38
N THR A 104 -20.16 10.46 -14.20
CA THR A 104 -21.17 9.74 -14.98
C THR A 104 -22.60 10.16 -14.62
N GLY A 105 -22.81 10.67 -13.40
CA GLY A 105 -24.07 11.26 -12.96
C GLY A 105 -24.45 12.52 -13.73
N ASP A 106 -23.50 13.27 -14.28
CA ASP A 106 -23.77 14.51 -15.01
C ASP A 106 -24.36 14.24 -16.41
N ALA A 107 -25.43 14.98 -16.75
CA ALA A 107 -26.14 14.79 -18.01
C ALA A 107 -25.41 15.40 -19.22
N LEU A 108 -24.66 16.50 -19.02
CA LEU A 108 -23.92 17.17 -20.08
C LEU A 108 -22.70 16.35 -20.50
N LEU A 109 -21.96 15.80 -19.53
CA LEU A 109 -20.83 14.91 -19.81
C LEU A 109 -21.28 13.62 -20.49
N ARG A 110 -22.43 13.05 -20.13
CA ARG A 110 -22.99 11.89 -20.84
C ARG A 110 -23.33 12.20 -22.31
N GLY A 111 -23.81 13.41 -22.60
CA GLY A 111 -24.10 13.86 -23.96
C GLY A 111 -22.87 14.28 -24.78
N SER A 112 -21.69 14.37 -24.16
CA SER A 112 -20.49 14.95 -24.78
C SER A 112 -19.72 14.03 -25.74
N GLY A 113 -20.11 12.76 -25.84
CA GLY A 113 -19.46 11.77 -26.72
C GLY A 113 -18.13 11.22 -26.17
N ILE A 114 -17.84 11.40 -24.88
CA ILE A 114 -16.67 10.81 -24.23
C ILE A 114 -16.83 9.29 -24.15
N GLN A 115 -15.90 8.56 -24.76
CA GLN A 115 -15.90 7.10 -24.74
C GLN A 115 -15.42 6.50 -23.42
N ASP A 116 -14.50 7.19 -22.74
CA ASP A 116 -13.88 6.71 -21.50
C ASP A 116 -13.86 7.81 -20.44
N MET A 117 -14.77 7.70 -19.48
CA MET A 117 -14.90 8.65 -18.38
C MET A 117 -13.71 8.58 -17.42
N THR A 118 -13.00 7.44 -17.37
CA THR A 118 -11.80 7.26 -16.54
C THR A 118 -10.69 8.18 -17.00
N LYS A 119 -10.46 8.27 -18.31
CA LYS A 119 -9.48 9.21 -18.88
C LYS A 119 -9.82 10.67 -18.58
N LEU A 120 -11.11 11.04 -18.64
CA LEU A 120 -11.53 12.39 -18.28
C LEU A 120 -11.26 12.68 -16.80
N MET A 121 -11.64 11.74 -15.92
CA MET A 121 -11.43 11.84 -14.48
C MET A 121 -9.95 12.02 -14.14
N GLU A 122 -9.09 11.13 -14.63
CA GLU A 122 -7.64 11.18 -14.40
C GLU A 122 -7.07 12.52 -14.86
N ARG A 123 -7.43 12.97 -16.07
CA ARG A 123 -6.95 14.24 -16.60
C ARG A 123 -7.44 15.43 -15.79
N ALA A 124 -8.71 15.44 -15.36
CA ALA A 124 -9.28 16.50 -14.54
C ALA A 124 -8.64 16.55 -13.15
N LEU A 125 -8.41 15.41 -12.50
CA LEU A 125 -7.69 15.31 -11.22
C LEU A 125 -6.26 15.81 -11.33
N LEU A 126 -5.53 15.35 -12.35
CA LEU A 126 -4.17 15.80 -12.62
C LEU A 126 -4.14 17.30 -12.93
N TRP A 127 -5.15 17.83 -13.62
CA TRP A 127 -5.25 19.26 -13.88
C TRP A 127 -5.49 20.08 -12.61
N LEU A 128 -6.43 19.67 -11.75
CA LEU A 128 -6.64 20.29 -10.43
C LEU A 128 -5.37 20.27 -9.60
N HIS A 129 -4.60 19.17 -9.68
CA HIS A 129 -3.31 19.05 -9.03
C HIS A 129 -2.25 19.98 -9.60
N GLU A 130 -2.10 19.98 -10.92
CA GLU A 130 -1.20 20.89 -11.63
C GLU A 130 -1.53 22.32 -11.26
N GLN A 131 -2.81 22.70 -11.14
CA GLN A 131 -3.25 24.05 -10.74
C GLN A 131 -3.13 24.36 -9.24
N GLU A 132 -2.67 23.41 -8.41
CA GLU A 132 -2.60 23.54 -6.94
C GLU A 132 -3.97 23.78 -6.27
N VAL A 133 -5.06 23.34 -6.91
CA VAL A 133 -6.40 23.36 -6.31
C VAL A 133 -6.59 22.16 -5.39
N VAL A 134 -6.03 21.00 -5.77
CA VAL A 134 -6.02 19.76 -4.98
C VAL A 134 -4.60 19.23 -4.93
N THR A 135 -4.15 18.68 -3.80
CA THR A 135 -2.86 17.98 -3.76
C THR A 135 -3.11 16.48 -3.76
N LEU A 136 -2.83 15.82 -4.89
CA LEU A 136 -2.80 14.37 -4.94
C LEU A 136 -1.54 13.88 -4.23
N GLY A 137 -1.67 12.89 -3.33
CA GLY A 137 -0.52 12.22 -2.73
C GLY A 137 0.32 11.59 -3.85
N LYS A 138 1.49 12.16 -4.14
CA LYS A 138 2.37 11.89 -5.29
C LYS A 138 2.93 10.46 -5.35
N GLY A 139 2.10 9.41 -5.42
CA GLY A 139 2.54 8.01 -5.42
C GLY A 139 3.26 7.54 -4.15
N LEU A 140 3.56 8.45 -3.21
CA LEU A 140 4.02 8.16 -1.85
C LEU A 140 2.87 7.80 -0.91
N THR A 141 1.63 7.87 -1.39
CA THR A 141 0.58 7.02 -0.86
C THR A 141 0.88 5.60 -1.32
N ILE A 142 1.85 4.97 -0.65
CA ILE A 142 1.69 3.55 -0.34
C ILE A 142 0.25 3.48 0.15
N PHE A 143 -0.62 2.80 -0.60
CA PHE A 143 -1.90 2.36 -0.06
C PHE A 143 -1.56 1.48 1.13
N ARG A 144 -1.27 2.10 2.28
CA ARG A 144 -1.58 1.48 3.55
C ARG A 144 -3.10 1.47 3.50
N GLN A 145 -3.67 0.29 3.37
CA GLN A 145 -4.97 0.07 3.98
C GLN A 145 -4.77 0.47 5.45
N ALA A 146 -5.03 1.74 5.77
CA ALA A 146 -5.09 2.16 7.15
C ALA A 146 -6.32 1.44 7.69
N MET A 147 -6.10 0.47 8.57
CA MET A 147 -7.21 -0.16 9.25
C MET A 147 -7.79 0.88 10.22
N THR A 148 -8.95 1.42 9.87
CA THR A 148 -9.68 2.33 10.75
C THR A 148 -10.51 1.48 11.72
N VAL A 149 -10.05 1.41 12.97
CA VAL A 149 -10.77 0.69 14.02
C VAL A 149 -11.81 1.64 14.65
N HIS A 150 -13.09 1.35 14.43
CA HIS A 150 -14.17 2.03 15.11
C HIS A 150 -14.54 1.27 16.38
N LEU A 151 -14.20 1.82 17.55
CA LEU A 151 -14.62 1.25 18.83
C LEU A 151 -16.10 1.58 19.07
N ASN A 152 -16.87 0.59 19.52
CA ASN A 152 -18.25 0.82 19.92
C ASN A 152 -18.27 1.78 21.13
N PRO A 153 -18.87 2.98 21.02
CA PRO A 153 -18.89 3.96 22.11
C PRO A 153 -19.70 3.50 23.33
N SER A 154 -20.57 2.50 23.17
CA SER A 154 -21.32 1.89 24.27
C SER A 154 -20.55 0.78 25.02
N GLY A 155 -19.30 0.49 24.61
CA GLY A 155 -18.50 -0.58 25.19
C GLY A 155 -19.02 -1.98 24.83
N GLY A 156 -18.41 -3.01 25.40
CA GLY A 156 -18.78 -4.42 25.18
C GLY A 156 -17.60 -5.37 25.36
N GLN A 157 -17.88 -6.67 25.44
CA GLN A 157 -16.86 -7.71 25.33
C GLN A 157 -16.60 -8.00 23.85
N PHE A 158 -15.34 -8.19 23.48
CA PHE A 158 -14.95 -8.60 22.14
C PHE A 158 -15.12 -10.11 21.99
N ASN A 159 -15.72 -10.52 20.88
CA ASN A 159 -15.83 -11.91 20.46
C ASN A 159 -14.83 -12.21 19.33
N VAL A 160 -14.52 -13.49 19.10
CA VAL A 160 -13.61 -13.92 18.01
C VAL A 160 -14.00 -13.34 16.65
N LYS A 161 -15.29 -13.22 16.37
CA LYS A 161 -15.81 -12.66 15.11
C LYS A 161 -15.47 -11.18 14.90
N ASP A 162 -15.29 -10.43 15.99
CA ASP A 162 -14.94 -9.00 15.92
C ASP A 162 -13.50 -8.80 15.43
N PHE A 163 -12.67 -9.85 15.50
CA PHE A 163 -11.28 -9.85 15.03
C PHE A 163 -11.12 -10.36 13.60
N THR A 164 -12.17 -10.86 12.93
CA THR A 164 -12.06 -11.37 11.55
C THR A 164 -11.51 -10.32 10.57
N PRO A 165 -11.95 -9.04 10.58
CA PRO A 165 -11.35 -8.02 9.70
C PRO A 165 -9.86 -7.75 9.99
N LEU A 166 -9.46 -7.88 11.26
CA LEU A 166 -8.07 -7.73 11.68
C LEU A 166 -7.21 -8.88 11.14
N GLU A 167 -7.72 -10.11 11.22
CA GLU A 167 -7.07 -11.30 10.70
C GLU A 167 -6.88 -11.21 9.18
N GLU A 168 -7.92 -10.81 8.44
CA GLU A 168 -7.86 -10.58 7.00
C GLU A 168 -6.78 -9.54 6.65
N HIS A 169 -6.78 -8.39 7.35
CA HIS A 169 -5.79 -7.34 7.15
C HIS A 169 -4.35 -7.82 7.37
N TYR A 170 -4.08 -8.54 8.47
CA TYR A 170 -2.74 -9.07 8.73
C TYR A 170 -2.35 -10.19 7.76
N SER A 171 -3.31 -10.96 7.27
CA SER A 171 -3.05 -11.97 6.23
C SER A 171 -2.56 -11.31 4.94
N GLU A 172 -3.16 -10.18 4.54
CA GLU A 172 -2.74 -9.40 3.38
C GLU A 172 -1.35 -8.78 3.59
N GLN A 173 -1.10 -8.17 4.75
CA GLN A 173 0.23 -7.62 5.08
C GLN A 173 1.33 -8.69 5.05
N THR A 174 1.02 -9.90 5.49
CA THR A 174 1.95 -11.03 5.45
C THR A 174 2.32 -11.37 4.00
N ILE A 175 1.32 -11.47 3.12
CA ILE A 175 1.54 -11.70 1.69
C ILE A 175 2.41 -10.59 1.09
N GLN A 176 2.09 -9.32 1.35
CA GLN A 176 2.85 -8.17 0.85
C GLN A 176 4.31 -8.21 1.28
N THR A 177 4.59 -8.61 2.52
CA THR A 177 5.96 -8.77 3.02
C THR A 177 6.73 -9.82 2.22
N HIS A 178 6.10 -10.96 1.92
CA HIS A 178 6.67 -12.01 1.08
C HIS A 178 6.88 -11.57 -0.37
N VAL A 179 5.96 -10.77 -0.92
CA VAL A 179 6.10 -10.16 -2.25
C VAL A 179 7.32 -9.23 -2.28
N MET A 180 7.47 -8.37 -1.28
CA MET A 180 8.62 -7.46 -1.18
C MET A 180 9.95 -8.20 -1.02
N ALA A 181 9.98 -9.27 -0.23
CA ALA A 181 11.17 -10.13 -0.13
C ALA A 181 11.51 -10.75 -1.49
N THR A 182 10.51 -11.26 -2.21
CA THR A 182 10.69 -11.85 -3.55
C THR A 182 11.15 -10.79 -4.56
N TYR A 183 10.58 -9.58 -4.52
CA TYR A 183 11.02 -8.45 -5.33
C TYR A 183 12.50 -8.13 -5.08
N ALA A 184 12.92 -8.06 -3.82
CA ALA A 184 14.32 -7.80 -3.47
C ALA A 184 15.25 -8.92 -3.96
N GLU A 185 14.89 -10.18 -3.72
CA GLU A 185 15.65 -11.35 -4.21
C GLU A 185 15.79 -11.35 -5.74
N LYS A 186 14.70 -11.07 -6.47
CA LYS A 186 14.71 -10.98 -7.93
C LYS A 186 15.53 -9.78 -8.40
N GLY A 187 15.42 -8.63 -7.74
CA GLY A 187 16.14 -7.41 -8.10
C GLY A 187 17.64 -7.53 -7.90
N LEU A 188 18.09 -8.29 -6.89
CA LEU A 188 19.50 -8.63 -6.69
C LEU A 188 20.05 -9.50 -7.83
N ALA A 189 19.24 -10.38 -8.40
CA ALA A 189 19.63 -11.23 -9.52
C ALA A 189 19.56 -10.48 -10.87
N ALA A 190 18.42 -9.84 -11.15
CA ALA A 190 18.15 -9.12 -12.39
C ALA A 190 17.01 -8.10 -12.17
N MET A 191 17.33 -6.80 -12.27
CA MET A 191 16.39 -5.72 -11.98
C MET A 191 15.16 -5.70 -12.90
N ASP A 192 15.29 -6.16 -14.15
CA ASP A 192 14.17 -6.27 -15.10
C ASP A 192 13.11 -7.28 -14.61
N GLN A 193 13.50 -8.35 -13.92
CA GLN A 193 12.56 -9.30 -13.33
C GLN A 193 11.81 -8.68 -12.14
N ALA A 194 12.47 -7.84 -11.34
CA ALA A 194 11.84 -7.15 -10.23
C ALA A 194 10.80 -6.14 -10.72
N LEU A 195 11.13 -5.38 -11.77
CA LEU A 195 10.19 -4.45 -12.40
C LEU A 195 8.96 -5.18 -12.97
N ARG A 196 9.15 -6.29 -13.69
CA ARG A 196 8.05 -7.13 -14.19
C ARG A 196 7.19 -7.72 -13.06
N LEU A 197 7.81 -8.14 -11.95
CA LEU A 197 7.08 -8.60 -10.77
C LEU A 197 6.22 -7.48 -10.21
N SER A 198 6.77 -6.27 -10.10
CA SER A 198 6.03 -5.13 -9.60
C SER A 198 4.85 -4.76 -10.51
N GLU A 199 5.03 -4.81 -11.84
CA GLU A 199 3.93 -4.59 -12.80
C GLU A 199 2.86 -5.67 -12.65
N ASP A 200 3.27 -6.95 -12.65
CA ASP A 200 2.37 -8.09 -12.49
C ASP A 200 1.60 -8.05 -11.16
N TYR A 201 2.19 -7.51 -10.08
CA TYR A 201 1.54 -7.36 -8.77
C TYR A 201 0.32 -6.44 -8.81
N PHE A 202 0.32 -5.42 -9.68
CA PHE A 202 -0.79 -4.48 -9.82
C PHE A 202 -1.80 -4.90 -10.89
N VAL A 203 -1.44 -5.82 -11.80
CA VAL A 203 -2.25 -6.17 -12.97
C VAL A 203 -2.88 -7.56 -12.84
N LEU A 204 -2.20 -8.52 -12.21
CA LEU A 204 -2.68 -9.90 -12.13
C LEU A 204 -3.58 -10.12 -10.91
N GLU A 205 -4.59 -10.96 -11.10
CA GLU A 205 -5.34 -11.55 -9.99
C GLU A 205 -4.41 -12.31 -9.04
N ARG A 206 -4.70 -12.23 -7.73
CA ARG A 206 -3.83 -12.74 -6.66
C ARG A 206 -3.33 -14.16 -6.93
N ASP A 207 -4.23 -15.09 -7.22
CA ASP A 207 -3.86 -16.50 -7.40
C ASP A 207 -3.06 -16.75 -8.69
N ALA A 208 -3.22 -15.90 -9.71
CA ALA A 208 -2.37 -15.91 -10.90
C ALA A 208 -0.98 -15.35 -10.60
N PHE A 209 -0.90 -14.25 -9.84
CA PHE A 209 0.36 -13.67 -9.38
C PHE A 209 1.18 -14.66 -8.55
N LEU A 210 0.57 -15.26 -7.52
CA LEU A 210 1.26 -16.21 -6.63
C LEU A 210 1.76 -17.44 -7.39
N ARG A 211 0.97 -18.00 -8.32
CA ARG A 211 1.41 -19.14 -9.14
C ARG A 211 2.61 -18.80 -10.03
N ARG A 212 2.66 -17.57 -10.55
CA ARG A 212 3.74 -17.12 -11.45
C ARG A 212 5.03 -16.80 -10.70
N TRP A 213 4.94 -16.04 -9.61
CA TRP A 213 6.12 -15.51 -8.92
C TRP A 213 6.53 -16.29 -7.68
N MET A 214 5.62 -17.06 -7.09
CA MET A 214 5.84 -17.81 -5.85
C MET A 214 5.30 -19.26 -5.91
N PRO A 215 5.64 -20.04 -6.96
CA PRO A 215 5.11 -21.39 -7.14
C PRO A 215 5.50 -22.29 -5.95
N GLY A 216 4.55 -23.09 -5.45
CA GLY A 216 4.78 -24.04 -4.37
C GLY A 216 4.94 -23.43 -2.96
N LYS A 217 4.91 -22.09 -2.82
CA LYS A 217 5.07 -21.40 -1.53
C LYS A 217 3.75 -21.13 -0.78
N GLY A 218 2.63 -21.71 -1.21
CA GLY A 218 1.30 -21.39 -0.65
C GLY A 218 1.19 -21.49 0.88
N GLY A 219 1.82 -22.50 1.50
CA GLY A 219 1.88 -22.64 2.96
C GLY A 219 2.88 -21.70 3.64
N GLU A 220 3.95 -21.30 2.96
CA GLU A 220 4.95 -20.35 3.48
C GLU A 220 4.42 -18.92 3.48
N ILE A 221 3.65 -18.56 2.46
CA ILE A 221 3.09 -17.21 2.24
C ILE A 221 2.09 -16.83 3.33
N ARG A 222 1.42 -17.81 3.94
CA ARG A 222 0.50 -17.58 5.07
C ARG A 222 1.21 -17.39 6.40
N ARG A 223 2.51 -17.70 6.49
CA ARG A 223 3.27 -17.60 7.74
C ARG A 223 3.88 -16.22 7.86
N GLN A 224 3.85 -15.65 9.06
CA GLN A 224 4.49 -14.36 9.39
C GLN A 224 6.02 -14.45 9.51
N THR A 225 6.65 -15.47 8.91
CA THR A 225 8.07 -15.76 9.03
C THR A 225 8.68 -16.11 7.67
N THR A 226 10.00 -15.97 7.55
CA THR A 226 10.72 -16.36 6.33
C THR A 226 10.87 -17.88 6.24
N GLY A 227 10.98 -18.42 5.02
CA GLY A 227 11.27 -19.84 4.82
C GLY A 227 12.57 -20.29 5.50
N SER A 228 13.60 -19.43 5.54
CA SER A 228 14.85 -19.71 6.25
C SER A 228 14.67 -19.82 7.77
N SER A 229 13.87 -18.93 8.37
CA SER A 229 13.57 -18.98 9.80
C SER A 229 12.72 -20.21 10.14
N TRP A 230 11.73 -20.54 9.31
CA TRP A 230 10.94 -21.77 9.46
C TRP A 230 11.82 -23.02 9.42
N LYS A 231 12.75 -23.11 8.46
CA LYS A 231 13.70 -24.22 8.35
C LYS A 231 14.56 -24.37 9.59
N ALA A 232 15.09 -23.26 10.11
CA ALA A 232 15.94 -23.26 11.29
C ALA A 232 15.18 -23.64 12.58
N ILE A 233 13.91 -23.23 12.71
CA ILE A 233 13.12 -23.39 13.94
C ILE A 233 12.32 -24.69 13.95
N VAL A 234 11.72 -25.10 12.84
CA VAL A 234 10.82 -26.27 12.80
C VAL A 234 11.53 -27.45 12.12
N GLU A 235 11.94 -27.31 10.86
CA GLU A 235 12.49 -28.43 10.08
C GLU A 235 13.80 -28.98 10.67
N ALA A 236 14.62 -28.13 11.27
CA ALA A 236 15.89 -28.50 11.90
C ALA A 236 15.75 -29.52 13.04
N LEU A 237 14.55 -29.67 13.65
CA LEU A 237 14.28 -30.69 14.66
C LEU A 237 14.45 -32.11 14.12
N LYS A 238 14.23 -32.32 12.80
CA LYS A 238 14.35 -33.62 12.12
C LYS A 238 13.55 -34.76 12.78
N ASN A 239 12.47 -34.41 13.48
CA ASN A 239 11.56 -35.35 14.13
C ASN A 239 10.12 -34.84 13.97
N PRO A 240 9.22 -35.58 13.30
CA PRO A 240 7.86 -35.13 13.03
C PRO A 240 7.04 -34.77 14.29
N VAL A 241 7.16 -35.57 15.35
CA VAL A 241 6.43 -35.33 16.61
C VAL A 241 6.93 -34.05 17.28
N GLN A 242 8.24 -33.80 17.28
CA GLN A 242 8.79 -32.56 17.82
C GLN A 242 8.40 -31.34 16.98
N GLN A 243 8.35 -31.49 15.66
CA GLN A 243 7.88 -30.45 14.75
C GLN A 243 6.42 -30.09 15.01
N GLU A 244 5.57 -31.09 15.21
CA GLU A 244 4.16 -30.91 15.54
C GLU A 244 3.99 -30.20 16.89
N ILE A 245 4.72 -30.62 17.93
CA ILE A 245 4.71 -29.96 19.24
C ILE A 245 5.15 -28.48 19.13
N VAL A 246 6.20 -28.21 18.36
CA VAL A 246 6.74 -26.85 18.19
C VAL A 246 5.84 -25.98 17.33
N ALA A 247 5.18 -26.55 16.32
CA ALA A 247 4.33 -25.82 15.38
C ALA A 247 2.84 -25.79 15.78
N ASP A 248 2.48 -26.37 16.94
CA ASP A 248 1.12 -26.41 17.47
C ASP A 248 0.52 -25.00 17.57
N ASP A 249 -0.61 -24.80 16.89
CA ASP A 249 -1.19 -23.50 16.65
C ASP A 249 -2.46 -23.22 17.48
N ARG A 250 -2.82 -24.12 18.39
CA ARG A 250 -3.98 -23.95 19.26
C ARG A 250 -3.79 -22.79 20.23
N GLU A 251 -4.62 -21.76 20.11
CA GLU A 251 -4.68 -20.63 21.04
C GLU A 251 -5.44 -21.06 22.31
N GLN A 252 -4.91 -20.71 23.48
CA GLN A 252 -5.53 -20.95 24.79
C GLN A 252 -5.67 -22.42 25.25
N THR A 253 -4.66 -23.26 24.98
CA THR A 253 -4.60 -24.61 25.54
C THR A 253 -3.31 -24.87 26.32
N SER A 254 -3.43 -25.36 27.55
CA SER A 254 -2.30 -25.91 28.31
C SER A 254 -1.81 -27.19 27.64
N VAL A 255 -0.56 -27.20 27.19
CA VAL A 255 0.05 -28.35 26.50
C VAL A 255 0.95 -29.11 27.47
N LEU A 256 0.68 -30.40 27.65
CA LEU A 256 1.54 -31.33 28.41
C LEU A 256 2.35 -32.19 27.45
N VAL A 257 3.68 -32.08 27.53
CA VAL A 257 4.59 -32.91 26.73
C VAL A 257 5.24 -33.97 27.61
N LEU A 258 4.82 -35.23 27.45
CA LEU A 258 5.43 -36.37 28.13
C LEU A 258 6.65 -36.85 27.34
N ALA A 259 7.79 -36.95 28.02
CA ALA A 259 9.05 -37.21 27.35
C ALA A 259 10.02 -37.99 28.24
N GLY A 260 10.58 -39.08 27.71
CA GLY A 260 11.60 -39.89 28.37
C GLY A 260 12.99 -39.21 28.42
N PRO A 261 13.95 -39.73 29.22
CA PRO A 261 15.33 -39.25 29.20
C PRO A 261 15.93 -39.26 27.78
N GLY A 262 16.73 -38.25 27.44
CA GLY A 262 17.37 -38.16 26.12
C GLY A 262 16.47 -37.77 24.94
N SER A 263 15.15 -37.62 25.13
CA SER A 263 14.20 -37.32 24.04
C SER A 263 14.24 -35.89 23.48
N GLY A 264 15.17 -35.05 23.95
CA GLY A 264 15.33 -33.68 23.47
C GLY A 264 14.37 -32.65 24.06
N LYS A 265 13.81 -32.86 25.26
CA LYS A 265 12.89 -31.93 25.96
C LYS A 265 13.33 -30.45 25.90
N THR A 266 14.56 -30.17 26.30
CA THR A 266 15.12 -28.81 26.29
C THR A 266 15.23 -28.24 24.88
N ARG A 267 15.51 -29.09 23.88
CA ARG A 267 15.54 -28.68 22.47
C ARG A 267 14.15 -28.28 21.98
N VAL A 268 13.14 -29.10 22.26
CA VAL A 268 11.74 -28.79 21.92
C VAL A 268 11.31 -27.48 22.56
N LEU A 269 11.63 -27.26 23.84
CA LEU A 269 11.29 -26.02 24.55
C LEU A 269 11.92 -24.77 23.90
N VAL A 270 13.23 -24.82 23.60
CA VAL A 270 13.93 -23.71 22.93
C VAL A 270 13.32 -23.41 21.56
N HIS A 271 13.07 -24.44 20.77
CA HIS A 271 12.47 -24.29 19.44
C HIS A 271 11.03 -23.79 19.52
N ARG A 272 10.26 -24.16 20.55
CA ARG A 272 8.90 -23.63 20.79
C ARG A 272 8.91 -22.15 21.12
N ILE A 273 9.82 -21.70 22.00
CA ILE A 273 9.95 -20.27 22.33
C ILE A 273 10.36 -19.48 21.07
N ALA A 274 11.32 -19.99 20.30
CA ALA A 274 11.72 -19.37 19.04
C ALA A 274 10.56 -19.32 18.04
N TYR A 275 9.72 -20.36 17.97
CA TYR A 275 8.52 -20.39 17.14
C TYR A 275 7.53 -19.31 17.56
N LEU A 276 7.23 -19.16 18.85
CA LEU A 276 6.34 -18.12 19.35
C LEU A 276 6.83 -16.71 18.94
N ILE A 277 8.13 -16.45 19.07
CA ILE A 277 8.70 -15.14 18.77
C ILE A 277 8.79 -14.88 17.25
N ARG A 278 9.33 -15.82 16.47
CA ARG A 278 9.65 -15.59 15.05
C ARG A 278 8.53 -15.96 14.09
N VAL A 279 7.63 -16.86 14.49
CA VAL A 279 6.53 -17.35 13.65
C VAL A 279 5.20 -16.77 14.11
N ARG A 280 4.93 -16.77 15.42
CA ARG A 280 3.70 -16.18 15.98
C ARG A 280 3.82 -14.70 16.31
N ARG A 281 5.03 -14.13 16.26
CA ARG A 281 5.30 -12.71 16.55
C ARG A 281 4.84 -12.29 17.94
N GLU A 282 4.88 -13.22 18.90
CA GLU A 282 4.63 -12.94 20.31
C GLU A 282 5.72 -12.02 20.87
N ASP A 283 5.33 -11.10 21.76
CA ASP A 283 6.28 -10.26 22.47
C ASP A 283 7.17 -11.14 23.37
N PRO A 284 8.49 -11.18 23.16
CA PRO A 284 9.40 -11.96 24.01
C PRO A 284 9.28 -11.62 25.50
N ARG A 285 8.90 -10.38 25.85
CA ARG A 285 8.71 -9.94 27.24
C ARG A 285 7.51 -10.60 27.92
N GLY A 286 6.54 -11.06 27.13
CA GLY A 286 5.40 -11.84 27.60
C GLY A 286 5.71 -13.31 27.89
N ILE A 287 6.91 -13.78 27.56
CA ILE A 287 7.30 -15.20 27.70
C ILE A 287 8.11 -15.40 29.00
N LEU A 288 7.57 -16.24 29.88
CA LEU A 288 8.24 -16.72 31.09
C LEU A 288 8.62 -18.19 30.95
N VAL A 289 9.89 -18.48 31.18
CA VAL A 289 10.45 -19.84 31.20
C VAL A 289 10.94 -20.13 32.62
N LEU A 290 10.38 -21.17 33.24
CA LEU A 290 10.76 -21.63 34.57
C LEU A 290 11.59 -22.91 34.45
N THR A 291 12.73 -22.93 35.13
CA THR A 291 13.67 -24.05 35.13
C THR A 291 14.00 -24.48 36.55
N TYR A 292 14.43 -25.75 36.71
CA TYR A 292 14.75 -26.29 38.04
C TYR A 292 16.09 -25.77 38.60
N ASN A 293 17.04 -25.37 37.73
CA ASN A 293 18.34 -24.88 38.16
C ASN A 293 18.89 -23.78 37.23
N ARG A 294 19.81 -22.97 37.77
CA ARG A 294 20.42 -21.84 37.05
C ARG A 294 21.22 -22.27 35.82
N HIS A 295 21.80 -23.46 35.82
CA HIS A 295 22.55 -23.98 34.68
C HIS A 295 21.64 -24.21 33.47
N ALA A 296 20.46 -24.80 33.68
CA ALA A 296 19.45 -25.00 32.64
C ALA A 296 18.94 -23.66 32.08
N ALA A 297 18.72 -22.66 32.94
CA ALA A 297 18.36 -21.32 32.50
C ALA A 297 19.44 -20.70 31.58
N ALA A 298 20.71 -20.80 31.96
CA ALA A 298 21.83 -20.30 31.16
C ALA A 298 21.94 -21.03 29.81
N GLU A 299 21.78 -22.35 29.80
CA GLU A 299 21.81 -23.17 28.60
C GLU A 299 20.68 -22.81 27.62
N ILE A 300 19.45 -22.67 28.12
CA ILE A 300 18.30 -22.23 27.30
C ILE A 300 18.58 -20.86 26.70
N ARG A 301 19.13 -19.92 27.49
CA ARG A 301 19.46 -18.57 27.02
C ARG A 301 20.47 -18.58 25.87
N ILE A 302 21.52 -19.39 25.97
CA ILE A 302 22.54 -19.53 24.93
C ILE A 302 21.92 -20.13 23.66
N ARG A 303 21.17 -21.22 23.81
CA ARG A 303 20.51 -21.90 22.67
C ARG A 303 19.49 -21.01 21.98
N LEU A 304 18.72 -20.21 22.72
CA LEU A 304 17.80 -19.23 22.16
C LEU A 304 18.53 -18.13 21.40
N ARG A 305 19.59 -17.54 21.98
CA ARG A 305 20.39 -16.52 21.28
C ARG A 305 20.97 -17.06 19.97
N HIS A 306 21.40 -18.31 19.95
CA HIS A 306 21.89 -18.93 18.72
C HIS A 306 20.80 -19.08 17.64
N LEU A 307 19.54 -19.29 18.05
CA LEU A 307 18.44 -19.55 17.14
C LEU A 307 17.72 -18.27 16.65
N ILE A 308 17.59 -17.25 17.50
CA ILE A 308 16.80 -16.03 17.22
C ILE A 308 17.56 -14.72 17.49
N GLY A 309 18.84 -14.77 17.84
CA GLY A 309 19.67 -13.58 18.04
C GLY A 309 19.24 -12.73 19.24
N ASP A 310 19.23 -11.41 19.04
CA ASP A 310 18.98 -10.42 20.09
C ASP A 310 17.56 -10.49 20.67
N ASP A 311 16.59 -11.00 19.91
CA ASP A 311 15.20 -11.19 20.38
C ASP A 311 15.15 -12.10 21.62
N ALA A 312 16.12 -13.00 21.78
CA ALA A 312 16.21 -13.88 22.95
C ALA A 312 16.51 -13.14 24.26
N THR A 313 17.02 -11.90 24.20
CA THR A 313 17.41 -11.15 25.41
C THR A 313 16.22 -10.68 26.23
N ALA A 314 15.07 -10.46 25.58
CA ALA A 314 13.85 -9.98 26.20
C ALA A 314 13.00 -11.09 26.84
N VAL A 315 13.36 -12.38 26.65
CA VAL A 315 12.67 -13.52 27.28
C VAL A 315 13.06 -13.64 28.75
N THR A 316 12.06 -13.74 29.63
CA THR A 316 12.28 -13.96 31.06
C THR A 316 12.54 -15.45 31.30
N ILE A 317 13.76 -15.80 31.75
CA ILE A 317 14.16 -17.18 32.04
C ILE A 317 14.67 -17.21 33.48
N SER A 318 13.99 -17.98 34.34
CA SER A 318 14.27 -18.14 35.76
C SER A 318 14.54 -19.58 36.17
#